data_AF-A0A936VPM5-F1
#
_entry.id   AF-A0A936VPM5-F1
#
_cell.length_a   1.000
_cell.length_b   1.000
_cell.length_c   1.000
_cell.angle_alpha   90.00
_cell.angle_beta   90.00
_cell.angle_gamma   90.00
#
_symmetry.space_group_name_H-M   'P 1'
#
loop_
_entity.id
_entity.type
_entity.pdbx_description
1 polymer ?
#
loop_
_entity_poly.entity_id
_entity_poly.type
_entity_poly.pdbx_seq_one_letter_code
_entity_poly.pdbx_strand_id
1 'polypeptide(L)'
;MQTVAEIAVRFTAEGWHCWPEAPDHRAYLRDKHRHIFFVEVRMRVTHHEREVEFHDLLAECIPVFGRGDFGHASCETLATRLLHYLAHHYPHRPISVAVFEDNEAGAVVRNLDTSDM
;
A
#
# COMPACT_ATOMS: atom_id res chain seq x y z
N MET A 1 14.84 15.60 -23.89
CA MET A 1 14.82 14.35 -23.11
C MET A 1 13.38 14.11 -22.68
N GLN A 2 12.83 12.93 -22.95
CA GLN A 2 11.49 12.58 -22.45
C GLN A 2 11.62 12.07 -21.02
N THR A 3 10.81 12.61 -20.10
CA THR A 3 10.79 12.23 -18.69
C THR A 3 9.53 11.46 -18.37
N VAL A 4 9.63 10.51 -17.44
CA VAL A 4 8.49 9.86 -16.82
C VAL A 4 8.35 10.44 -15.42
N ALA A 5 7.13 10.74 -15.00
CA ALA A 5 6.84 11.22 -13.66
C ALA A 5 6.02 10.18 -12.88
N GLU A 6 6.39 9.98 -11.62
CA GLU A 6 5.59 9.31 -10.61
C GLU A 6 5.27 10.31 -9.50
N ILE A 7 4.02 10.32 -9.07
CA ILE A 7 3.62 10.98 -7.83
C ILE A 7 3.69 9.97 -6.69
N ALA A 8 3.90 10.46 -5.47
CA ALA A 8 3.97 9.61 -4.29
C ALA A 8 3.27 10.26 -3.09
N VAL A 9 2.57 9.43 -2.31
CA VAL A 9 1.98 9.81 -1.03
C VAL A 9 2.42 8.84 0.05
N ARG A 10 2.62 9.36 1.26
CA ARG A 10 3.00 8.58 2.44
C ARG A 10 2.10 8.92 3.61
N PHE A 11 1.71 7.91 4.36
CA PHE A 11 0.96 8.08 5.61
C PHE A 11 1.22 6.90 6.55
N THR A 12 0.79 7.07 7.80
CA THR A 12 0.82 6.02 8.81
C THR A 12 -0.58 5.65 9.26
N ALA A 13 -0.81 4.39 9.55
CA ALA A 13 -2.05 3.90 10.13
C ALA A 13 -1.74 2.96 11.30
N GLU A 14 -2.31 3.24 12.48
CA GLU A 14 -2.23 2.30 13.60
C GLU A 14 -3.18 1.13 13.37
N GLY A 15 -2.72 -0.09 13.61
CA GLY A 15 -3.56 -1.27 13.57
C GLY A 15 -3.05 -2.46 14.35
N TRP A 16 -3.90 -3.49 14.40
CA TRP A 16 -3.66 -4.76 15.05
C TRP A 16 -3.88 -5.89 14.05
N HIS A 17 -3.01 -6.89 14.08
CA HIS A 17 -3.21 -8.12 13.33
C HIS A 17 -2.50 -9.30 14.02
N CYS A 18 -2.60 -10.49 13.44
CA CYS A 18 -1.81 -11.64 13.81
C CYS A 18 -1.55 -12.58 12.64
N TRP A 19 -0.60 -13.49 12.80
CA TRP A 19 -0.37 -14.63 11.94
C TRP A 19 -0.51 -15.92 12.77
N PRO A 20 -1.73 -16.49 12.89
CA PRO A 20 -2.00 -17.63 13.77
C PRO A 20 -1.12 -18.85 13.48
N GLU A 21 -0.72 -19.03 12.22
CA GLU A 21 0.11 -20.14 11.76
C GLU A 21 1.62 -19.87 11.85
N ALA A 22 2.05 -18.78 12.50
CA ALA A 22 3.47 -18.45 12.62
C ALA A 22 4.27 -19.62 13.22
N PRO A 23 5.49 -19.90 12.74
CA PRO A 23 6.32 -20.99 13.26
C PRO A 23 6.79 -20.70 14.70
N ASP A 24 7.24 -21.73 15.42
CA ASP A 24 7.57 -21.61 16.86
C ASP A 24 8.61 -20.52 17.17
N HIS A 25 9.61 -20.33 16.31
CA HIS A 25 10.63 -19.28 16.48
C HIS A 25 10.09 -17.85 16.25
N ARG A 26 8.84 -17.72 15.79
CA ARG A 26 8.07 -16.49 15.64
C ARG A 26 6.69 -16.59 16.34
N ALA A 27 6.57 -17.44 17.37
CA ALA A 27 5.29 -17.70 18.03
C ALA A 27 4.59 -16.43 18.57
N TYR A 28 5.35 -15.37 18.87
CA TYR A 28 4.80 -14.08 19.28
C TYR A 28 3.89 -13.42 18.23
N LEU A 29 4.00 -13.80 16.95
CA LEU A 29 3.14 -13.30 15.88
C LEU A 29 1.74 -13.96 15.86
N ARG A 30 1.56 -15.09 16.56
CA ARG A 30 0.28 -15.83 16.56
C ARG A 30 -0.85 -15.07 17.26
N ASP A 31 -0.49 -14.36 18.32
CA ASP A 31 -1.43 -13.55 19.08
C ASP A 31 -1.57 -12.16 18.47
N LYS A 32 -2.72 -11.53 18.70
CA LYS A 32 -2.99 -10.18 18.20
C LYS A 32 -2.01 -9.18 18.79
N HIS A 33 -1.29 -8.48 17.92
CA HIS A 33 -0.31 -7.47 18.30
C HIS A 33 -0.49 -6.21 17.45
N ARG A 34 0.15 -5.12 17.88
CA ARG A 34 -0.04 -3.77 17.34
C ARG A 34 1.15 -3.37 16.48
N HIS A 35 0.90 -2.68 15.38
CA HIS A 35 1.90 -1.99 14.57
C HIS A 35 1.45 -0.57 14.22
N ILE A 36 2.42 0.30 13.97
CA ILE A 36 2.22 1.46 13.11
C ILE A 36 2.58 1.03 11.69
N PHE A 37 1.58 0.93 10.82
CA PHE A 37 1.80 0.64 9.42
C PHE A 37 2.22 1.91 8.68
N PHE A 38 3.38 1.87 8.04
CA PHE A 38 3.90 2.91 7.16
C PHE A 38 3.54 2.55 5.72
N VAL A 39 2.72 3.40 5.09
CA VAL A 39 2.18 3.15 3.76
C VAL A 39 2.73 4.18 2.79
N GLU A 40 3.21 3.69 1.64
CA GLU A 40 3.61 4.52 0.51
C GLU A 40 2.90 4.05 -0.75
N VAL A 41 2.28 4.99 -1.46
CA VAL A 41 1.68 4.74 -2.77
C VAL A 41 2.47 5.54 -3.80
N ARG A 42 2.88 4.90 -4.89
CA ARG A 42 3.42 5.57 -6.08
C ARG A 42 2.52 5.29 -7.28
N MET A 43 2.31 6.31 -8.10
CA MET A 43 1.48 6.23 -9.29
C MET A 43 2.13 7.00 -10.43
N ARG A 44 2.24 6.36 -11.59
CA ARG A 44 2.72 7.00 -12.82
C ARG A 44 1.68 7.99 -13.36
N VAL A 45 2.16 9.15 -13.80
CA VAL A 45 1.38 10.16 -14.54
C VAL A 45 1.96 10.38 -15.93
N THR A 46 1.13 10.82 -16.86
CA THR A 46 1.43 11.01 -18.29
C THR A 46 1.85 12.43 -18.64
N HIS A 47 1.50 13.42 -17.81
CA HIS A 47 1.92 14.81 -17.96
C HIS A 47 2.24 15.49 -16.63
N HIS A 48 3.00 16.60 -16.70
CA HIS A 48 3.56 17.31 -15.53
C HIS A 48 2.61 18.36 -14.92
N GLU A 49 1.35 18.35 -15.32
CA GLU A 49 0.35 19.36 -14.96
C GLU A 49 -0.75 18.75 -14.07
N ARG A 50 -0.34 18.20 -12.91
CA ARG A 50 -1.24 17.69 -11.87
C ARG A 50 -2.34 16.75 -12.39
N GLU A 51 -1.97 15.77 -13.23
CA GLU A 51 -2.93 14.77 -13.74
C GLU A 51 -3.71 14.10 -12.60
N VAL A 52 -3.00 13.77 -11.52
CA VAL A 52 -3.58 13.36 -10.24
C VAL A 52 -2.96 14.26 -9.18
N GLU A 53 -3.79 15.00 -8.45
CA GLU A 53 -3.34 15.86 -7.35
C GLU A 53 -2.99 14.98 -6.14
N PHE A 54 -1.76 15.10 -5.63
CA PHE A 54 -1.26 14.20 -4.59
C PHE A 54 -2.01 14.37 -3.26
N HIS A 55 -2.59 15.55 -2.99
CA HIS A 55 -3.44 15.75 -1.82
C HIS A 55 -4.76 14.97 -1.92
N ASP A 56 -5.36 14.90 -3.10
CA ASP A 56 -6.58 14.12 -3.32
C ASP A 56 -6.28 12.62 -3.24
N LEU A 57 -5.18 12.16 -3.84
CA LEU A 57 -4.72 10.77 -3.72
C LEU A 57 -4.45 10.38 -2.26
N LEU A 58 -3.82 11.26 -1.48
CA LEU A 58 -3.59 11.03 -0.05
C LEU A 58 -4.90 10.92 0.72
N ALA A 59 -5.83 11.85 0.48
CA ALA A 59 -7.15 11.87 1.13
C ALA A 59 -7.99 10.64 0.78
N GLU A 60 -7.84 10.10 -0.42
CA GLU A 60 -8.48 8.86 -0.89
C GLU A 60 -7.84 7.61 -0.26
N CYS A 61 -6.50 7.52 -0.21
CA CYS A 61 -5.79 6.34 0.29
C CYS A 61 -6.03 6.05 1.78
N ILE A 62 -6.09 7.08 2.63
CA ILE A 62 -6.22 6.93 4.09
C ILE A 62 -7.50 6.15 4.49
N PRO A 63 -8.72 6.54 4.08
CA PRO A 63 -9.93 5.82 4.45
C PRO A 63 -10.03 4.43 3.80
N VAL A 64 -9.44 4.24 2.61
CA VAL A 64 -9.42 2.94 1.92
C VAL A 64 -8.50 1.96 2.63
N PHE A 65 -7.32 2.40 3.08
CA PHE A 65 -6.43 1.56 3.87
C PHE A 65 -7.04 1.22 5.23
N GLY A 66 -7.70 2.20 5.87
CA GLY A 66 -8.37 2.02 7.15
C GLY A 66 -7.41 2.04 8.35
N ARG A 67 -7.95 1.65 9.52
CA ARG A 67 -7.23 1.58 10.80
C ARG A 67 -7.93 0.60 11.74
N GLY A 68 -7.24 0.17 12.79
CA GLY A 68 -7.81 -0.74 13.80
C GLY A 68 -7.46 -2.20 13.52
N ASP A 69 -8.44 -3.09 13.52
CA ASP A 69 -8.19 -4.54 13.42
C ASP A 69 -8.13 -5.00 11.96
N PHE A 70 -6.96 -5.47 11.54
CA PHE A 70 -6.70 -6.03 10.22
C PHE A 70 -6.75 -7.57 10.19
N GLY A 71 -7.10 -8.21 11.31
CA GLY A 71 -7.27 -9.66 11.40
C GLY A 71 -5.98 -10.41 11.09
N HIS A 72 -6.02 -11.30 10.09
CA HIS A 72 -4.86 -12.09 9.67
C HIS A 72 -4.14 -11.51 8.44
N ALA A 73 -4.44 -10.25 8.08
CA ALA A 73 -3.88 -9.64 6.88
C ALA A 73 -2.39 -9.31 7.06
N SER A 74 -1.54 -9.90 6.22
CA SER A 74 -0.14 -9.53 6.10
C SER A 74 0.05 -8.17 5.41
N CYS A 75 1.27 -7.61 5.46
CA CYS A 75 1.63 -6.42 4.69
C CYS A 75 1.32 -6.56 3.18
N GLU A 76 1.59 -7.73 2.58
CA GLU A 76 1.24 -8.03 1.17
C GLU A 76 -0.26 -7.92 0.94
N THR A 77 -1.06 -8.47 1.85
CA THR A 77 -2.52 -8.45 1.75
C THR A 77 -3.06 -7.02 1.87
N LEU A 78 -2.56 -6.25 2.85
CA LEU A 78 -2.95 -4.86 3.04
C LEU A 78 -2.57 -4.00 1.83
N ALA A 79 -1.34 -4.17 1.33
CA ALA A 79 -0.87 -3.46 0.14
C ALA A 79 -1.68 -3.83 -1.11
N THR A 80 -2.04 -5.11 -1.27
CA THR A 80 -2.83 -5.63 -2.40
C THR A 80 -4.25 -5.08 -2.39
N ARG A 81 -4.90 -4.97 -1.22
CA ARG A 81 -6.24 -4.38 -1.09
C ARG A 81 -6.26 -2.93 -1.57
N LEU A 82 -5.30 -2.11 -1.11
CA LEU A 82 -5.19 -0.73 -1.54
C LEU A 82 -4.82 -0.63 -3.04
N LEU A 83 -3.90 -1.47 -3.53
CA LEU A 83 -3.54 -1.53 -4.94
C LEU A 83 -4.75 -1.87 -5.82
N HIS A 84 -5.57 -2.86 -5.45
CA HIS A 84 -6.77 -3.25 -6.20
C HIS A 84 -7.76 -2.10 -6.31
N TYR A 85 -8.00 -1.39 -5.20
CA TYR A 85 -8.86 -0.22 -5.20
C TYR A 85 -8.33 0.86 -6.15
N LEU A 86 -7.04 1.20 -6.05
CA LEU A 86 -6.41 2.23 -6.87
C LEU A 86 -6.35 1.83 -8.35
N ALA A 87 -6.02 0.58 -8.67
CA ALA A 87 -5.98 0.10 -10.05
C ALA A 87 -7.36 0.10 -10.71
N HIS A 88 -8.43 -0.03 -9.93
CA HIS A 88 -9.80 0.12 -10.42
C HIS A 88 -10.17 1.59 -10.67
N HIS A 89 -9.78 2.51 -9.79
CA HIS A 89 -10.12 3.94 -9.89
C HIS A 89 -9.21 4.68 -10.89
N TYR A 90 -7.99 4.22 -11.05
CA TYR A 90 -6.98 4.76 -11.95
C TYR A 90 -6.49 3.67 -12.90
N PRO A 91 -7.30 3.30 -13.91
CA PRO A 91 -6.95 2.21 -14.82
C PRO A 91 -5.77 2.58 -15.73
N HIS A 92 -5.13 1.54 -16.30
CA HIS A 92 -4.07 1.66 -17.31
C HIS A 92 -2.84 2.46 -16.90
N ARG A 93 -2.47 2.42 -15.61
CA ARG A 93 -1.22 3.03 -15.14
C ARG A 93 -0.49 2.14 -14.13
N PRO A 94 0.85 2.14 -14.15
CA PRO A 94 1.66 1.57 -13.08
C PRO A 94 1.36 2.21 -11.73
N ILE A 95 1.07 1.36 -10.75
CA ILE A 95 0.84 1.72 -9.35
C ILE A 95 1.62 0.74 -8.49
N SER A 96 2.33 1.26 -7.50
CA SER A 96 2.93 0.44 -6.44
C SER A 96 2.45 0.90 -5.06
N VAL A 97 2.24 -0.07 -4.19
CA VAL A 97 1.87 0.14 -2.79
C VAL A 97 2.87 -0.60 -1.92
N ALA A 98 3.48 0.14 -1.00
CA ALA A 98 4.35 -0.40 0.03
C ALA A 98 3.68 -0.27 1.40
N VAL A 99 3.77 -1.32 2.21
CA VAL A 99 3.27 -1.35 3.59
C VAL A 99 4.36 -1.96 4.47
N PHE A 100 4.77 -1.23 5.50
CA PHE A 100 5.78 -1.65 6.47
C PHE A 100 5.23 -1.59 7.89
N GLU A 101 5.39 -2.67 8.64
CA GLU A 101 5.22 -2.73 10.09
C GLU A 101 6.35 -1.95 10.78
N ASP A 102 5.98 -0.95 11.57
CA ASP A 102 6.85 -0.11 12.39
C ASP A 102 8.01 0.56 11.63
N ASN A 103 7.88 0.69 10.30
CA ASN A 103 8.90 1.18 9.37
C ASN A 103 10.15 0.29 9.28
N GLU A 104 10.04 -0.99 9.67
CA GLU A 104 11.18 -1.92 9.73
C GLU A 104 11.05 -3.06 8.71
N ALA A 105 9.90 -3.74 8.70
CA ALA A 105 9.66 -4.93 7.88
C ALA A 105 8.35 -4.79 7.12
N GLY A 106 8.30 -5.24 5.87
CA GLY A 106 7.13 -4.99 5.04
C GLY A 106 7.18 -5.60 3.65
N ALA A 107 6.20 -5.20 2.83
CA ALA A 107 6.04 -5.67 1.48
C ALA A 107 5.78 -4.51 0.50
N VAL A 108 6.17 -4.72 -0.75
CA VAL A 108 5.86 -3.83 -1.88
C VAL A 108 5.16 -4.64 -2.95
N VAL A 109 3.94 -4.25 -3.31
CA VAL A 109 3.16 -4.84 -4.40
C VAL A 109 3.01 -3.82 -5.53
N ARG A 110 2.92 -4.30 -6.77
CA ARG A 110 2.73 -3.46 -7.95
C ARG A 110 1.85 -4.17 -8.96
N ASN A 111 1.04 -3.43 -9.71
CA ASN A 111 0.35 -4.00 -10.86
C ASN A 111 1.35 -4.25 -12.00
N LEU A 112 1.03 -5.22 -12.86
CA LEU A 112 1.79 -5.43 -14.09
C LEU A 112 1.43 -4.32 -15.08
N ASP A 113 2.44 -3.77 -15.75
CA ASP A 113 2.23 -2.75 -16.78
C ASP A 113 1.54 -3.42 -17.97
N THR A 114 0.24 -3.18 -18.16
CA THR A 114 -0.53 -3.78 -19.27
C THR A 114 -0.34 -3.03 -20.58
N SER A 115 0.50 -2.01 -20.64
CA SER A 115 0.90 -1.35 -21.90
C SER A 115 1.78 -2.22 -22.81
N ASP A 116 2.22 -3.41 -22.35
CA ASP A 116 2.99 -4.40 -23.13
C ASP A 116 2.16 -5.65 -23.54
N MET A 117 0.83 -5.63 -23.38
CA MET A 117 -0.11 -6.65 -23.88
C MET A 117 -1.04 -6.09 -24.96
#